data_AF-A0A482F1B9-F1
#
_entry.id   AF-A0A482F1B9-F1
#
_cell.length_a   1.000
_cell.length_b   1.000
_cell.length_c   1.000
_cell.angle_alpha   90.00
_cell.angle_beta   90.00
_cell.angle_gamma   90.00
#
_symmetry.space_group_name_H-M   'P 1'
#
loop_
_entity.id
_entity.type
_entity.pdbx_description
1 polymer ?
#
loop_
_entity_poly.entity_id
_entity_poly.type
_entity_poly.pdbx_seq_one_letter_code
_entity_poly.pdbx_strand_id
1 'polypeptide(L)' 'MTEDVEIRKLTPVECERLQGFPDGWTEWGLTEDDEKVEISDTQRYKMLGNAVTVNVVEFLAERYRKFEEDKL' A
#
# COMPACT_ATOMS: atom_id res chain seq x y z
N MET A 1 0.20 -24.94 26.61
CA MET A 1 -0.24 -23.63 26.10
C MET A 1 0.27 -23.46 24.67
N THR A 2 -0.38 -24.09 23.69
CA THR A 2 -0.32 -23.77 22.24
C THR A 2 -1.27 -24.71 21.49
N GLU A 3 -2.53 -24.85 21.94
CA GLU A 3 -3.48 -25.74 21.26
C GLU A 3 -4.38 -25.01 20.23
N ASP A 4 -4.33 -23.66 20.17
CA ASP A 4 -5.19 -22.86 19.28
C ASP A 4 -4.46 -21.68 18.61
N VAL A 5 -3.29 -21.91 18.00
CA VAL A 5 -2.65 -20.87 17.14
C VAL A 5 -2.75 -21.29 15.68
N GLU A 6 -3.63 -20.64 14.93
CA GLU A 6 -3.75 -20.82 13.49
C GLU A 6 -2.85 -19.82 12.74
N ILE A 7 -1.94 -20.33 11.91
CA ILE A 7 -1.09 -19.51 11.05
C ILE A 7 -1.86 -19.18 9.77
N ARG A 8 -2.11 -17.89 9.53
CA ARG A 8 -2.72 -17.39 8.29
C ARG A 8 -1.84 -16.33 7.62
N LYS A 9 -2.10 -16.09 6.33
CA LYS A 9 -1.55 -14.93 5.62
C LYS A 9 -2.25 -13.65 6.09
N LEU A 10 -1.53 -12.54 6.01
CA LEU A 10 -2.14 -11.22 6.09
C LEU A 10 -3.07 -11.02 4.88
N THR A 11 -4.22 -10.41 5.11
CA THR A 11 -5.14 -9.98 4.06
C THR A 11 -4.56 -8.79 3.29
N PRO A 12 -5.05 -8.49 2.07
CA PRO A 12 -4.58 -7.32 1.33
C PRO A 12 -4.79 -6.02 2.10
N VAL A 13 -5.88 -5.88 2.85
CA VAL A 13 -6.17 -4.69 3.67
C VAL A 13 -5.18 -4.56 4.84
N GLU A 14 -4.79 -5.67 5.47
CA GLU A 14 -3.73 -5.63 6.49
C GLU A 14 -2.39 -5.20 5.87
N CYS A 15 -2.07 -5.65 4.66
CA CYS A 15 -0.88 -5.22 3.94
C CYS A 15 -0.94 -3.73 3.51
N GLU A 16 -2.10 -3.22 3.11
CA GLU A 16 -2.32 -1.79 2.83
C GLU A 16 -1.98 -0.94 4.06
N ARG A 17 -2.54 -1.30 5.21
CA ARG A 17 -2.30 -0.60 6.48
C ARG A 17 -0.83 -0.64 6.88
N LEU A 18 -0.15 -1.79 6.72
CA LEU A 18 1.28 -1.91 6.99
C LEU A 18 2.12 -0.99 6.09
N GLN A 19 1.70 -0.80 4.83
CA GLN A 19 2.35 0.13 3.90
C GLN A 19 1.95 1.60 4.12
N GLY A 20 0.94 1.89 4.96
CA GLY A 20 0.41 3.24 5.18
C GLY A 20 -0.62 3.69 4.13
N PHE A 21 -1.16 2.78 3.33
CA PHE A 21 -2.28 3.07 2.43
C PHE A 21 -3.62 3.07 3.19
N PRO A 22 -4.62 3.84 2.72
CA PRO A 22 -6.00 3.72 3.18
C PRO A 22 -6.56 2.31 2.93
N ASP A 23 -7.59 1.93 3.71
CA ASP A 23 -8.29 0.67 3.51
C ASP A 23 -8.96 0.62 2.13
N GLY A 24 -8.77 -0.48 1.39
CA GLY A 24 -9.35 -0.68 0.06
C GLY A 24 -8.63 0.07 -1.05
N TRP A 25 -7.44 0.64 -0.78
CA TRP A 25 -6.68 1.41 -1.77
C TRP A 25 -6.38 0.64 -3.06
N THR A 26 -6.20 -0.68 -2.97
CA THR A 26 -5.92 -1.55 -4.11
C THR A 26 -7.10 -2.41 -4.54
N GLU A 27 -8.30 -2.15 -4.03
CA GLU A 27 -9.48 -2.98 -4.28
C GLU A 27 -10.00 -2.85 -5.72
N TRP A 28 -9.84 -1.67 -6.32
CA TRP A 28 -10.41 -1.35 -7.62
C TRP A 28 -9.35 -0.91 -8.62
N GLY A 29 -9.53 -1.34 -9.88
CA GLY A 29 -8.73 -0.92 -11.02
C GLY A 29 -9.60 -0.53 -12.21
N LEU A 30 -8.96 -0.05 -13.26
CA LEU A 30 -9.60 0.23 -14.55
C LEU A 30 -9.07 -0.76 -15.59
N THR A 31 -9.95 -1.25 -16.46
CA THR A 31 -9.58 -2.02 -17.65
C THR A 31 -9.07 -1.09 -18.76
N GLU A 32 -8.65 -1.66 -19.88
CA GLU A 32 -8.27 -0.90 -21.08
C GLU A 32 -9.45 -0.09 -21.66
N ASP A 33 -10.69 -0.50 -21.37
CA ASP A 33 -11.93 0.15 -21.80
C ASP A 33 -12.51 1.10 -20.73
N ASP A 34 -11.70 1.53 -19.75
CA ASP A 34 -12.08 2.39 -18.62
C ASP A 34 -13.19 1.80 -17.70
N GLU A 35 -13.40 0.47 -17.74
CA GLU A 35 -14.36 -0.18 -16.86
C GLU A 35 -13.76 -0.41 -15.47
N LYS A 36 -14.52 -0.04 -14.43
CA LYS A 36 -14.12 -0.26 -13.04
C LYS A 36 -14.31 -1.74 -12.67
N VAL A 37 -13.21 -2.40 -12.30
CA VAL A 37 -13.20 -3.82 -11.94
C VAL A 37 -12.52 -4.04 -10.59
N GLU A 38 -12.98 -5.06 -9.87
CA GLU A 38 -12.35 -5.49 -8.61
C GLU A 38 -11.04 -6.24 -8.90
N ILE A 39 -9.97 -5.88 -8.18
CA ILE A 39 -8.65 -6.48 -8.36
C ILE A 39 -8.53 -7.72 -7.49
N SER A 40 -8.18 -8.85 -8.11
CA SER A 40 -7.94 -10.10 -7.36
C SER A 40 -6.86 -9.96 -6.29
N ASP A 41 -7.03 -10.66 -5.16
CA ASP A 41 -6.06 -10.66 -4.04
C ASP A 41 -4.62 -10.90 -4.48
N THR A 42 -4.37 -11.84 -5.39
CA THR A 42 -3.04 -12.13 -5.93
C THR A 42 -2.39 -10.89 -6.56
N GLN A 43 -3.15 -10.12 -7.33
CA GLN A 43 -2.66 -8.88 -7.93
C GLN A 43 -2.49 -7.79 -6.88
N ARG A 44 -3.41 -7.69 -5.90
CA ARG A 44 -3.27 -6.75 -4.77
C ARG A 44 -1.98 -6.99 -4.00
N TYR A 45 -1.66 -8.24 -3.65
CA TYR A 45 -0.40 -8.58 -3.01
C TYR A 45 0.82 -8.20 -3.88
N LYS A 46 0.76 -8.40 -5.19
CA LYS A 46 1.83 -8.00 -6.11
C LYS A 46 2.00 -6.48 -6.16
N MET A 47 0.91 -5.71 -6.20
CA MET A 47 0.96 -4.25 -6.17
C MET A 47 1.56 -3.75 -4.85
N LEU A 48 1.06 -4.26 -3.71
CA LEU A 48 1.53 -3.89 -2.38
C LEU A 48 2.98 -4.32 -2.11
N GLY A 49 3.41 -5.45 -2.66
CA GLY A 49 4.79 -5.94 -2.54
C GLY A 49 5.80 -5.15 -3.38
N ASN A 50 5.36 -4.54 -4.50
CA ASN A 50 6.18 -3.66 -5.32
C ASN A 50 6.06 -2.18 -4.93
N ALA A 51 5.09 -1.84 -4.08
CA ALA A 51 4.90 -0.49 -3.58
C ALA A 51 5.97 -0.10 -2.55
N VAL A 52 6.09 1.21 -2.34
CA VAL A 52 6.90 1.81 -1.27
C VAL A 52 6.00 2.26 -0.12
N THR A 53 6.52 2.24 1.10
CA THR A 53 5.78 2.60 2.31
C THR A 53 5.51 4.10 2.35
N VAL A 54 4.23 4.49 2.47
CA VAL A 54 3.74 5.87 2.31
C VAL A 54 4.42 6.84 3.27
N ASN A 55 4.51 6.46 4.54
CA ASN A 55 5.14 7.26 5.60
C ASN A 55 6.62 7.58 5.32
N VAL A 56 7.37 6.67 4.70
CA VAL A 56 8.78 6.88 4.34
C VAL A 56 8.88 7.88 3.19
N VAL A 57 8.03 7.75 2.17
CA VAL A 57 8.00 8.68 1.04
C VAL A 57 7.61 10.08 1.49
N GLU A 58 6.59 10.18 2.36
CA GLU A 58 6.16 11.46 2.94
C GLU A 58 7.31 12.15 3.69
N PHE A 59 7.99 11.43 4.58
CA PHE A 59 9.15 11.93 5.31
C PHE A 59 10.27 12.44 4.40
N LEU A 60 10.58 11.71 3.32
CA LEU A 60 11.61 12.10 2.36
C LEU A 60 11.18 13.33 1.56
N ALA A 61 9.93 13.39 1.11
CA ALA A 61 9.39 14.51 0.36
C ALA A 61 9.38 15.81 1.18
N GLU A 62 9.01 15.74 2.46
CA GLU A 62 9.08 16.89 3.37
C GLU A 62 10.51 17.42 3.56
N ARG A 63 11.48 16.50 3.73
CA ARG A 63 12.90 16.89 3.84
C ARG A 63 13.41 17.53 2.56
N TYR A 64 13.05 16.95 1.42
CA TYR A 64 13.43 17.49 0.12
C TYR A 64 12.83 18.90 -0.09
N ARG A 65 11.57 19.10 0.27
CA ARG A 65 10.92 20.43 0.21
C ARG A 65 11.65 21.46 1.05
N LYS A 66 11.96 21.15 2.32
CA LYS A 66 12.72 22.06 3.21
C LYS A 66 14.09 22.42 2.63
N PHE A 67 14.78 21.44 2.06
CA PHE A 67 16.07 21.68 1.41
C PHE A 67 15.98 22.62 0.21
N GLU A 68 14.91 22.53 -0.59
CA GLU A 68 14.67 23.46 -1.70
C GLU A 68 14.28 24.86 -1.21
N GLU A 69 13.53 24.98 -0.12
CA GLU A 69 13.21 26.27 0.52
C GLU A 69 14.45 26.96 1.11
N ASP A 70 15.35 26.22 1.76
CA ASP A 70 16.59 26.76 2.36
C ASP A 70 17.62 27.23 1.32
N LYS A 71 17.48 26.86 0.04
CA LYS A 71 18.33 27.35 -1.07
C LYS A 71 17.92 28.74 -1.57
N LEU A 72 16.70 29.20 -1.27
CA LEU A 72 16.15 30.47 -1.72
C LEU A 72 16.54 31.62 -0.78
#